data_AF-A0A7C6VU95-F1
#
_entry.id   AF-A0A7C6VU95-F1
#
_cell.length_a   1.000
_cell.length_b   1.000
_cell.length_c   1.000
_cell.angle_alpha   90.00
_cell.angle_beta   90.00
_cell.angle_gamma   90.00
#
_symmetry.space_group_name_H-M   'P 1'
#
loop_
_entity.id
_entity.type
_entity.pdbx_description
1 polymer ?
#
loop_
_entity_poly.entity_id
_entity_poly.type
_entity_poly.pdbx_seq_one_letter_code
_entity_poly.pdbx_strand_id
1 'polypeptide(L)'
;MRKNICSLLLCLCCFVIWAGAAGAQGTQVMLGPGQELRISLPLEQGKSYEISMYVRTTVPHALATMTLQLVGDNGQVLEERAAQSALDAEGGWTILGFAHVPIPLKSGRWELVVTADQPGVYFWQNLSVLRSYDESRETIAYVVEPKPAPVQPAEDEFEEKQPEFYTGLVVDARHLEVRRGISPRIYSESGQLIYGGVLAPQEVVQERGVVGYGSELTPELLQRLQISPDDPYVNPLIIKAIGVADAAKTGVYISAEDTERILQAMARYDFFARYAVIFLVN
;
A
#
# COMPACT_ATOMS: atom_id res chain seq x y z
N MET A 1 -48.86 -44.47 28.70
CA MET A 1 -47.95 -44.66 27.55
C MET A 1 -47.10 -43.41 27.37
N ARG A 2 -45.76 -43.58 27.47
CA ARG A 2 -44.66 -42.84 26.81
C ARG A 2 -44.82 -41.32 26.53
N LYS A 3 -43.98 -40.49 27.17
CA LYS A 3 -42.80 -39.77 26.59
C LYS A 3 -43.20 -38.53 25.75
N ASN A 4 -42.67 -37.31 25.88
CA ASN A 4 -41.38 -36.82 26.37
C ASN A 4 -41.47 -35.34 26.80
N ILE A 5 -40.52 -35.01 27.68
CA ILE A 5 -40.04 -33.70 28.12
C ILE A 5 -39.48 -32.89 26.93
N CYS A 6 -39.75 -31.58 26.89
CA CYS A 6 -38.81 -30.60 26.35
C CYS A 6 -39.06 -29.22 27.00
N SER A 7 -38.37 -28.98 28.12
CA SER A 7 -38.12 -27.62 28.61
C SER A 7 -37.27 -26.88 27.59
N LEU A 8 -37.61 -25.63 27.27
CA LEU A 8 -36.59 -24.66 26.92
C LEU A 8 -36.88 -23.33 27.60
N LEU A 9 -35.94 -22.99 28.47
CA LEU A 9 -35.79 -21.76 29.23
C LEU A 9 -35.89 -20.54 28.31
N LEU A 10 -36.72 -19.58 28.71
CA LEU A 10 -36.74 -18.23 28.16
C LEU A 10 -35.44 -17.53 28.60
N CYS A 11 -34.41 -17.56 27.74
CA CYS A 11 -33.15 -16.85 27.98
C CYS A 11 -33.39 -15.34 27.83
N LEU A 12 -33.37 -14.67 28.97
CA LEU A 12 -33.28 -13.23 29.16
C LEU A 12 -32.02 -12.69 28.44
N CYS A 13 -32.17 -12.17 27.23
CA CYS A 13 -31.11 -11.41 26.57
C CYS A 13 -30.98 -10.04 27.24
N CYS A 14 -30.10 -9.94 28.24
CA CYS A 14 -29.55 -8.67 28.69
C CYS A 14 -28.78 -8.03 27.54
N PHE A 15 -29.42 -7.10 26.84
CA PHE A 15 -28.74 -6.12 26.00
C PHE A 15 -27.90 -5.22 26.92
N VAL A 16 -26.65 -5.60 27.15
CA VAL A 16 -25.64 -4.68 27.65
C VAL A 16 -25.34 -3.73 26.50
N ILE A 17 -25.96 -2.55 26.56
CA ILE A 17 -25.64 -1.41 25.71
C ILE A 17 -24.21 -1.00 26.08
N TRP A 18 -23.24 -1.43 25.29
CA TRP A 18 -21.88 -0.92 25.38
C TRP A 18 -21.87 0.46 24.75
N ALA A 19 -21.91 1.49 25.60
CA ALA A 19 -21.53 2.85 25.22
C ALA A 19 -20.02 2.84 24.97
N GLY A 20 -19.63 2.46 23.75
CA GLY A 20 -18.24 2.52 23.30
C GLY A 20 -17.79 3.97 23.26
N ALA A 21 -16.93 4.33 24.21
CA ALA A 21 -16.22 5.60 24.21
C ALA A 21 -15.44 5.74 22.88
N ALA A 22 -15.61 6.89 22.24
CA ALA A 22 -14.73 7.33 21.17
C ALA A 22 -13.30 7.45 21.73
N GLY A 23 -12.42 6.49 21.43
CA GLY A 23 -11.06 6.55 21.96
C GLY A 23 -10.25 5.27 21.81
N ALA A 24 -10.04 4.81 20.58
CA ALA A 24 -8.83 4.14 20.08
C ALA A 24 -9.17 3.40 18.78
N GLN A 25 -8.78 3.97 17.63
CA GLN A 25 -8.62 3.13 16.43
C GLN A 25 -7.53 2.09 16.74
N GLY A 26 -7.70 0.83 16.33
CA GLY A 26 -6.72 -0.26 16.45
C GLY A 26 -7.05 -1.37 17.45
N THR A 27 -6.46 -2.55 17.21
CA THR A 27 -6.60 -3.75 18.07
C THR A 27 -5.61 -3.67 19.22
N GLN A 28 -6.12 -3.72 20.45
CA GLN A 28 -5.29 -3.70 21.66
C GLN A 28 -4.53 -5.02 21.82
N VAL A 29 -3.26 -4.95 22.23
CA VAL A 29 -2.43 -6.10 22.58
C VAL A 29 -1.49 -5.76 23.74
N MET A 30 -1.23 -6.73 24.60
CA MET A 30 -0.23 -6.61 25.66
C MET A 30 1.11 -7.11 25.13
N LEU A 31 2.16 -6.28 25.18
CA LEU A 31 3.52 -6.65 24.80
C LEU A 31 4.47 -6.40 25.97
N GLY A 32 5.60 -7.12 25.99
CA GLY A 32 6.64 -7.02 27.00
C GLY A 32 7.34 -8.36 27.23
N PRO A 33 8.17 -8.51 28.28
CA PRO A 33 8.82 -9.76 28.61
C PRO A 33 7.80 -10.91 28.77
N GLY A 34 7.86 -11.91 27.89
CA GLY A 34 6.94 -13.06 27.87
C GLY A 34 5.54 -12.76 27.31
N GLN A 35 5.31 -11.57 26.75
CA GLN A 35 4.06 -11.18 26.09
C GLN A 35 4.33 -10.75 24.65
N GLU A 36 3.71 -11.46 23.71
CA GLU A 36 3.93 -11.28 22.28
C GLU A 36 2.61 -11.38 21.51
N LEU A 37 2.56 -10.69 20.37
CA LEU A 37 1.55 -10.92 19.35
C LEU A 37 2.10 -11.95 18.36
N ARG A 38 1.40 -13.06 18.15
CA ARG A 38 1.79 -14.08 17.16
C ARG A 38 0.68 -14.27 16.14
N ILE A 39 1.01 -14.13 14.85
CA ILE A 39 0.07 -14.25 13.72
C ILE A 39 0.67 -15.19 12.69
N SER A 40 -0.06 -16.24 12.31
CA SER A 40 0.34 -17.11 11.21
C SER A 40 0.10 -16.44 9.85
N LEU A 41 1.10 -16.46 8.98
CA LEU A 41 1.03 -15.83 7.66
C LEU A 41 0.94 -16.87 6.54
N PRO A 42 0.04 -16.70 5.55
CA PRO A 42 -0.10 -17.62 4.42
C PRO A 42 0.94 -17.32 3.32
N LEU A 43 2.23 -17.39 3.65
CA LEU A 43 3.31 -17.08 2.70
C LEU A 43 3.63 -18.29 1.81
N GLU A 44 3.66 -18.05 0.51
CA GLU A 44 4.04 -19.07 -0.47
C GLU A 44 5.55 -19.13 -0.68
N GLN A 45 6.09 -20.35 -0.73
CA GLN A 45 7.49 -20.62 -1.03
C GLN A 45 7.88 -20.11 -2.42
N GLY A 46 9.11 -19.60 -2.56
CA GLY A 46 9.64 -19.09 -3.83
C GLY A 46 9.01 -17.77 -4.30
N LYS A 47 8.26 -17.07 -3.44
CA LYS A 47 7.73 -15.72 -3.67
C LYS A 47 8.41 -14.74 -2.74
N SER A 48 8.35 -13.44 -3.03
CA SER A 48 8.73 -12.41 -2.08
C SER A 48 7.49 -11.71 -1.52
N TYR A 49 7.59 -11.10 -0.34
CA TYR A 49 6.47 -10.37 0.30
C TYR A 49 6.92 -9.07 0.96
N GLU A 50 6.09 -8.04 0.87
CA GLU A 50 6.12 -6.91 1.80
C GLU A 50 5.16 -7.21 2.95
N ILE A 51 5.64 -7.01 4.18
CA ILE A 51 4.88 -7.32 5.40
C ILE A 51 4.99 -6.11 6.31
N SER A 52 3.89 -5.45 6.63
CA SER A 52 3.89 -4.26 7.47
C SER A 52 2.65 -4.14 8.35
N MET A 53 2.74 -3.44 9.46
CA MET A 53 1.62 -3.03 10.29
C MET A 53 1.90 -1.69 10.95
N TYR A 54 0.86 -1.01 11.41
CA TYR A 54 1.01 0.15 12.30
C TYR A 54 0.93 -0.29 13.75
N VAL A 55 1.82 0.22 14.58
CA VAL A 55 1.87 -0.01 16.03
C VAL A 55 1.95 1.33 16.74
N ARG A 56 1.25 1.47 17.86
CA ARG A 56 1.39 2.62 18.76
C ARG A 56 1.31 2.19 20.22
N THR A 57 1.79 3.07 21.10
CA THR A 57 1.70 2.89 22.54
C THR A 57 1.79 4.24 23.26
N THR A 58 1.35 4.30 24.51
CA THR A 58 1.66 5.43 25.40
C THR A 58 2.80 5.10 26.36
N VAL A 59 3.44 3.93 26.21
CA VAL A 59 4.62 3.54 27.00
C VAL A 59 5.82 4.35 26.52
N PRO A 60 6.46 5.16 27.39
CA PRO A 60 7.57 6.02 26.98
C PRO A 60 8.77 5.22 26.47
N HIS A 61 9.41 5.70 25.39
CA HIS A 61 10.65 5.14 24.83
C HIS A 61 10.58 3.65 24.46
N ALA A 62 9.39 3.14 24.15
CA ALA A 62 9.22 1.75 23.76
C ALA A 62 9.81 1.47 22.37
N LEU A 63 10.51 0.34 22.24
CA LEU A 63 10.94 -0.24 20.99
C LEU A 63 10.06 -1.46 20.68
N ALA A 64 9.48 -1.49 19.49
CA ALA A 64 8.78 -2.67 18.98
C ALA A 64 9.65 -3.41 17.98
N THR A 65 9.63 -4.74 18.06
CA THR A 65 10.33 -5.63 17.12
C THR A 65 9.30 -6.52 16.45
N MET A 66 9.29 -6.54 15.13
CA MET A 66 8.59 -7.52 14.32
C MET A 66 9.58 -8.56 13.86
N THR A 67 9.29 -9.81 14.15
CA THR A 67 10.11 -10.96 13.80
C THR A 67 9.30 -11.89 12.91
N LEU A 68 9.79 -12.15 11.71
CA LEU A 68 9.23 -13.15 10.81
C LEU A 68 10.03 -14.45 10.96
N GLN A 69 9.36 -15.52 11.37
CA GLN A 69 9.95 -16.82 11.66
C GLN A 69 9.37 -17.90 10.75
N LEU A 70 10.24 -18.73 10.18
CA LEU A 70 9.84 -20.01 9.59
C LEU A 70 9.97 -21.09 10.66
N VAL A 71 8.86 -21.70 11.06
CA VAL A 71 8.83 -22.76 12.07
C VAL A 71 8.64 -24.10 11.39
N GLY A 72 9.52 -25.06 11.68
CA GLY A 72 9.45 -26.44 11.17
C GLY A 72 8.43 -27.31 11.93
N ASP A 73 8.21 -28.52 11.44
CA ASP A 73 7.18 -29.44 11.96
C ASP A 73 7.36 -29.85 13.43
N ASN A 74 8.60 -29.82 13.93
CA ASN A 74 8.94 -30.11 15.32
C ASN A 74 8.97 -28.85 16.22
N GLY A 75 8.52 -27.70 15.71
CA GLY A 75 8.49 -26.43 16.44
C GLY A 75 9.81 -25.66 16.46
N GLN A 76 10.86 -26.15 15.80
CA GLN A 76 12.14 -25.43 15.73
C GLN A 76 12.07 -24.24 14.75
N VAL A 77 12.71 -23.13 15.09
CA VAL A 77 12.84 -21.97 14.20
C VAL A 77 13.93 -22.29 13.16
N LEU A 78 13.54 -22.37 11.90
CA LEU A 78 14.39 -22.68 10.75
C LEU A 78 15.01 -21.44 10.11
N GLU A 79 14.26 -20.33 10.11
CA GLU A 79 14.71 -19.00 9.68
C GLU A 79 14.06 -17.93 10.54
N GLU A 80 14.78 -16.84 10.74
CA GLU A 80 14.30 -15.68 11.48
C GLU A 80 14.81 -14.40 10.81
N ARG A 81 13.93 -13.39 10.72
CA ARG A 81 14.28 -12.03 10.31
C ARG A 81 13.58 -11.07 11.26
N ALA A 82 14.28 -10.04 11.73
CA ALA A 82 13.73 -9.07 12.66
C ALA A 82 13.90 -7.65 12.13
N ALA A 83 12.86 -6.84 12.29
CA ALA A 83 12.85 -5.40 12.05
C ALA A 83 12.40 -4.71 13.34
N GLN A 84 13.17 -3.72 13.79
CA GLN A 84 12.91 -3.00 15.02
C GLN A 84 12.64 -1.53 14.72
N SER A 85 11.69 -0.94 15.42
CA SER A 85 11.35 0.48 15.29
C SER A 85 11.08 1.11 16.66
N ALA A 86 11.53 2.35 16.83
CA ALA A 86 11.19 3.15 17.98
C ALA A 86 9.78 3.69 17.82
N LEU A 87 8.93 3.47 18.82
CA LEU A 87 7.56 3.94 18.79
C LEU A 87 7.48 5.40 19.22
N ASP A 88 6.53 6.11 18.63
CA ASP A 88 6.28 7.52 18.95
C ASP A 88 5.89 7.69 20.43
N ALA A 89 6.67 8.47 21.17
CA ALA A 89 6.48 8.73 22.58
C ALA A 89 5.20 9.56 22.87
N GLU A 90 4.67 10.27 21.86
CA GLU A 90 3.42 11.02 21.95
C GLU A 90 2.19 10.16 21.62
N GLY A 91 2.38 8.87 21.32
CA GLY A 91 1.31 7.92 21.04
C GLY A 91 0.83 7.90 19.60
N GLY A 92 1.62 8.45 18.68
CA GLY A 92 1.42 8.34 17.25
C GLY A 92 1.59 6.92 16.72
N TRP A 93 1.11 6.70 15.50
CA TRP A 93 1.22 5.42 14.81
C TRP A 93 2.57 5.30 14.11
N THR A 94 3.33 4.26 14.43
CA THR A 94 4.61 3.94 13.80
C THR A 94 4.48 2.70 12.92
N ILE A 95 5.07 2.71 11.74
CA ILE A 95 5.11 1.53 10.85
C ILE A 95 6.20 0.56 11.34
N LEU A 96 5.84 -0.72 11.38
CA LEU A 96 6.73 -1.83 11.66
C LEU A 96 6.59 -2.85 10.54
N GLY A 97 7.69 -3.26 9.90
CA GLY A 97 7.59 -4.12 8.72
C GLY A 97 8.91 -4.46 8.06
N PHE A 98 8.81 -5.29 7.03
CA PHE A 98 9.87 -5.67 6.12
C PHE A 98 9.50 -5.23 4.70
N ALA A 99 10.42 -4.53 4.05
CA ALA A 99 10.39 -4.36 2.60
C ALA A 99 11.00 -5.62 1.95
N HIS A 100 10.30 -6.20 0.98
CA HIS A 100 10.80 -7.28 0.13
C HIS A 100 11.48 -8.47 0.85
N VAL A 101 10.66 -9.41 1.33
CA VAL A 101 11.08 -10.63 2.03
C VAL A 101 11.02 -11.82 1.08
N PRO A 102 12.14 -12.32 0.54
CA PRO A 102 12.14 -13.54 -0.25
C PRO A 102 11.86 -14.77 0.64
N ILE A 103 10.91 -15.59 0.22
CA ILE A 103 10.51 -16.80 0.93
C ILE A 103 11.24 -18.01 0.32
N PRO A 104 12.14 -18.66 1.07
CA PRO A 104 12.87 -19.83 0.59
C PRO A 104 11.94 -21.00 0.24
N LEU A 105 12.44 -21.90 -0.61
CA LEU A 105 11.82 -23.20 -0.90
C LEU A 105 12.05 -24.20 0.26
N LYS A 106 11.59 -23.83 1.46
CA LYS A 106 11.65 -24.63 2.68
C LYS A 106 10.24 -24.84 3.23
N SER A 107 9.95 -26.07 3.65
CA SER A 107 8.67 -26.41 4.27
C SER A 107 8.63 -25.96 5.73
N GLY A 108 7.45 -25.49 6.15
CA GLY A 108 7.20 -25.01 7.50
C GLY A 108 6.04 -24.01 7.50
N ARG A 109 5.76 -23.45 8.68
CA ARG A 109 4.74 -22.41 8.89
C ARG A 109 5.42 -21.07 9.15
N TRP A 110 4.99 -20.04 8.44
CA TRP A 110 5.45 -18.68 8.68
C TRP A 110 4.64 -18.03 9.78
N GLU A 111 5.35 -17.45 10.75
CA GLU A 111 4.77 -16.72 11.86
C GLU A 111 5.37 -15.32 11.94
N LEU A 112 4.49 -14.34 12.08
CA LEU A 112 4.83 -13.00 12.47
C LEU A 112 4.72 -12.89 13.99
N VAL A 113 5.80 -12.51 14.64
CA VAL A 113 5.86 -12.29 16.08
C VAL A 113 6.17 -10.82 16.31
N VAL A 114 5.37 -10.13 17.10
CA VAL A 114 5.64 -8.75 17.52
C VAL A 114 5.87 -8.74 19.02
N THR A 115 7.01 -8.15 19.42
CA THR A 115 7.42 -7.99 20.81
C THR A 115 7.74 -6.53 21.09
N ALA A 116 7.74 -6.14 22.37
CA ALA A 116 8.26 -4.86 22.81
C ALA A 116 9.24 -5.06 23.96
N ASP A 117 10.21 -4.16 24.07
CA ASP A 117 11.20 -4.17 25.16
C ASP A 117 10.59 -3.73 26.50
N GLN A 118 9.60 -2.83 26.46
CA GLN A 118 8.86 -2.35 27.62
C GLN A 118 7.53 -3.09 27.77
N PRO A 119 7.12 -3.47 29.00
CA PRO A 119 5.81 -4.04 29.24
C PRO A 119 4.72 -2.97 29.18
N GLY A 120 3.62 -3.26 28.49
CA GLY A 120 2.46 -2.38 28.51
C GLY A 120 1.40 -2.70 27.48
N VAL A 121 0.46 -1.76 27.35
CA VAL A 121 -0.62 -1.80 26.37
C VAL A 121 -0.13 -1.17 25.07
N TYR A 122 -0.24 -1.92 23.98
CA TYR A 122 0.04 -1.47 22.62
C TYR A 122 -1.23 -1.62 21.79
N PHE A 123 -1.28 -0.90 20.68
CA PHE A 123 -2.34 -1.05 19.68
C PHE A 123 -1.70 -1.30 18.34
N TRP A 124 -2.30 -2.18 17.55
CA TRP A 124 -1.87 -2.43 16.18
C TRP A 124 -3.03 -2.38 15.20
N GLN A 125 -2.76 -2.03 13.95
CA GLN A 125 -3.75 -2.04 12.88
C GLN A 125 -3.11 -2.19 11.49
N ASN A 126 -3.97 -2.48 10.50
CA ASN A 126 -3.62 -2.56 9.08
C ASN A 126 -2.41 -3.48 8.80
N LEU A 127 -2.42 -4.69 9.35
CA LEU A 127 -1.46 -5.72 8.91
C LEU A 127 -1.65 -5.97 7.42
N SER A 128 -0.62 -5.66 6.65
CA SER A 128 -0.52 -5.85 5.22
C SER A 128 0.49 -6.96 4.94
N VAL A 129 0.11 -7.92 4.09
CA VAL A 129 0.96 -9.03 3.64
C VAL A 129 0.77 -9.15 2.15
N LEU A 130 1.59 -8.43 1.39
CA LEU A 130 1.47 -8.31 -0.06
C LEU A 130 2.61 -9.05 -0.73
N ARG A 131 2.31 -9.82 -1.77
CA ARG A 131 3.35 -10.47 -2.55
C ARG A 131 4.17 -9.40 -3.28
N SER A 132 5.48 -9.42 -3.08
CA SER A 132 6.46 -8.66 -3.82
C SER A 132 6.97 -9.52 -4.98
N TYR A 133 6.93 -8.98 -6.20
CA TYR A 133 7.47 -9.64 -7.39
C TYR A 133 8.87 -9.09 -7.66
N ASP A 134 9.90 -9.92 -7.46
CA ASP A 134 11.25 -9.69 -7.99
C ASP A 134 11.25 -10.22 -9.43
N GLU A 135 11.36 -9.36 -10.43
CA GLU A 135 11.56 -9.78 -11.83
C GLU A 135 13.03 -10.08 -12.13
N SER A 136 13.70 -10.86 -11.28
CA SER A 136 15.01 -11.40 -11.61
C SER A 136 14.97 -12.93 -11.74
N ARG A 137 15.07 -13.33 -13.02
CA ARG A 137 15.38 -14.66 -13.57
C ARG A 137 14.20 -15.64 -13.71
N GLU A 138 13.53 -15.58 -14.86
CA GLU A 138 13.47 -16.68 -15.84
C GLU A 138 12.54 -16.34 -17.03
N THR A 139 13.18 -16.02 -18.17
CA THR A 139 12.81 -16.36 -19.55
C THR A 139 11.40 -16.02 -20.09
N ILE A 140 11.32 -14.94 -20.88
CA ILE A 140 11.01 -15.10 -22.31
C ILE A 140 12.10 -14.39 -23.11
N ALA A 141 12.88 -15.20 -23.81
CA ALA A 141 13.87 -14.78 -24.78
C ALA A 141 13.19 -14.04 -25.94
N TYR A 142 13.52 -12.76 -26.12
CA TYR A 142 13.55 -12.19 -27.46
C TYR A 142 14.96 -12.37 -28.00
N VAL A 143 15.12 -13.42 -28.81
CA VAL A 143 16.21 -13.49 -29.78
C VAL A 143 16.01 -12.34 -30.75
N VAL A 144 16.88 -11.34 -30.68
CA VAL A 144 17.11 -10.40 -31.78
C VAL A 144 18.52 -10.70 -32.27
N GLU A 145 18.63 -11.26 -33.48
CA GLU A 145 19.92 -11.35 -34.17
C GLU A 145 20.48 -9.95 -34.45
N PRO A 146 21.82 -9.77 -34.45
CA PRO A 146 22.45 -8.47 -34.35
C PRO A 146 22.59 -7.79 -35.71
N LYS A 147 22.38 -6.46 -35.77
CA LYS A 147 22.96 -5.61 -36.81
C LYS A 147 24.27 -5.00 -36.28
N PRO A 148 25.41 -5.10 -36.99
CA PRO A 148 26.71 -4.80 -36.43
C PRO A 148 27.01 -3.30 -36.31
N ALA A 149 27.78 -2.97 -35.28
CA ALA A 149 28.21 -1.65 -34.84
C ALA A 149 29.21 -0.96 -35.79
N PRO A 150 29.60 0.29 -35.45
CA PRO A 150 31.00 0.50 -35.07
C PRO A 150 31.16 1.06 -33.64
N VAL A 151 32.25 0.63 -32.99
CA VAL A 151 32.58 0.77 -31.57
C VAL A 151 33.54 1.95 -31.35
N GLN A 152 33.44 2.64 -30.19
CA GLN A 152 34.51 3.00 -29.19
C GLN A 152 34.29 4.39 -28.51
N PRO A 153 34.86 4.66 -27.31
CA PRO A 153 34.62 4.01 -26.01
C PRO A 153 34.46 5.01 -24.81
N ALA A 154 33.70 4.57 -23.80
CA ALA A 154 33.75 4.90 -22.36
C ALA A 154 33.91 6.37 -21.87
N GLU A 155 32.82 6.96 -21.34
CA GLU A 155 32.85 7.96 -20.26
C GLU A 155 31.59 7.77 -19.37
N ASP A 156 31.78 7.87 -18.05
CA ASP A 156 30.85 7.50 -16.97
C ASP A 156 29.38 7.94 -17.15
N GLU A 157 28.46 6.99 -17.36
CA GLU A 157 27.02 7.24 -17.26
C GLU A 157 26.47 6.68 -15.96
N PHE A 158 26.11 7.60 -15.08
CA PHE A 158 25.34 7.40 -13.86
C PHE A 158 24.12 6.55 -14.18
N GLU A 159 24.09 5.31 -13.69
CA GLU A 159 22.88 4.48 -13.71
C GLU A 159 21.85 5.14 -12.78
N GLU A 160 20.96 5.96 -13.34
CA GLU A 160 19.83 6.55 -12.63
C GLU A 160 18.96 5.42 -12.07
N LYS A 161 19.16 5.15 -10.77
CA LYS A 161 18.39 4.21 -9.99
C LYS A 161 16.91 4.59 -10.09
N GLN A 162 16.15 3.86 -10.91
CA GLN A 162 14.73 4.12 -11.12
C GLN A 162 13.99 4.06 -9.76
N PRO A 163 13.11 5.03 -9.47
CA PRO A 163 12.46 5.13 -8.17
C PRO A 163 11.55 3.92 -7.90
N GLU A 164 11.60 3.42 -6.66
CA GLU A 164 11.05 2.11 -6.26
C GLU A 164 9.50 2.04 -6.30
N PHE A 165 8.81 3.18 -6.20
CA PHE A 165 7.35 3.30 -6.37
C PHE A 165 6.94 4.74 -6.73
N TYR A 166 5.72 4.92 -7.24
CA TYR A 166 5.19 6.22 -7.62
C TYR A 166 4.32 6.82 -6.52
N THR A 167 4.50 8.09 -6.20
CA THR A 167 3.76 8.78 -5.12
C THR A 167 2.40 9.35 -5.59
N GLY A 168 2.16 9.31 -6.90
CA GLY A 168 0.94 9.83 -7.53
C GLY A 168 0.94 9.69 -9.04
N LEU A 169 -0.17 10.09 -9.67
CA LEU A 169 -0.35 10.07 -11.12
C LEU A 169 -0.42 11.49 -11.68
N VAL A 170 0.30 11.75 -12.76
CA VAL A 170 0.15 12.95 -13.58
C VAL A 170 -0.33 12.54 -14.96
N VAL A 171 -1.45 13.11 -15.37
CA VAL A 171 -2.05 12.90 -16.68
C VAL A 171 -1.80 14.13 -17.55
N ASP A 172 -0.93 14.02 -18.54
CA ASP A 172 -0.75 15.08 -19.53
C ASP A 172 -1.85 15.03 -20.60
N ALA A 173 -2.77 15.99 -20.52
CA ALA A 173 -3.86 16.18 -21.46
C ALA A 173 -3.86 17.58 -22.10
N ARG A 174 -2.74 18.32 -22.03
CA ARG A 174 -2.64 19.71 -22.55
C ARG A 174 -2.84 19.80 -24.07
N HIS A 175 -2.56 18.71 -24.76
CA HIS A 175 -2.75 18.59 -26.21
C HIS A 175 -4.18 18.22 -26.61
N LEU A 176 -5.08 18.09 -25.63
CA LEU A 176 -6.49 17.76 -25.80
C LEU A 176 -7.37 18.89 -25.24
N GLU A 177 -8.64 18.93 -25.66
CA GLU A 177 -9.61 19.91 -25.16
C GLU A 177 -10.28 19.47 -23.85
N VAL A 178 -9.50 18.95 -22.89
CA VAL A 178 -9.99 18.53 -21.58
C VAL A 178 -10.28 19.76 -20.72
N ARG A 179 -11.43 19.74 -20.04
CA ARG A 179 -11.90 20.80 -19.15
C ARG A 179 -11.77 20.36 -17.70
N ARG A 180 -11.55 21.35 -16.83
CA ARG A 180 -11.64 21.14 -15.38
C ARG A 180 -13.07 20.77 -15.00
N GLY A 181 -13.20 19.74 -14.16
CA GLY A 181 -14.49 19.27 -13.66
C GLY A 181 -14.42 18.77 -12.22
N ILE A 182 -15.58 18.68 -11.59
CA ILE A 182 -15.74 18.21 -10.20
C ILE A 182 -15.54 16.69 -10.11
N SER A 183 -15.84 15.95 -11.19
CA SER A 183 -15.79 14.48 -11.22
C SER A 183 -15.04 13.98 -12.46
N PRO A 184 -13.74 14.29 -12.59
CA PRO A 184 -12.92 13.80 -13.70
C PRO A 184 -12.77 12.28 -13.63
N ARG A 185 -12.58 11.67 -14.80
CA ARG A 185 -12.45 10.22 -14.92
C ARG A 185 -11.31 9.85 -15.87
N ILE A 186 -10.63 8.76 -15.56
CA ILE A 186 -9.60 8.17 -16.41
C ILE A 186 -10.13 6.81 -16.85
N TYR A 187 -10.19 6.60 -18.16
CA TYR A 187 -10.61 5.35 -18.77
C TYR A 187 -9.45 4.74 -19.54
N SER A 188 -9.33 3.42 -19.51
CA SER A 188 -8.46 2.72 -20.47
C SER A 188 -8.99 2.91 -21.90
N GLU A 189 -8.15 2.62 -22.89
CA GLU A 189 -8.52 2.60 -24.30
C GLU A 189 -9.76 1.75 -24.60
N SER A 190 -9.98 0.67 -23.84
CA SER A 190 -11.14 -0.21 -23.96
C SER A 190 -12.44 0.33 -23.32
N GLY A 191 -12.37 1.46 -22.61
CA GLY A 191 -13.50 2.06 -21.89
C GLY A 191 -13.67 1.60 -20.44
N GLN A 192 -12.79 0.73 -19.92
CA GLN A 192 -12.77 0.40 -18.49
C GLN A 192 -12.42 1.64 -17.65
N LEU A 193 -13.21 1.93 -16.61
CA LEU A 193 -12.92 2.98 -15.64
C LEU A 193 -11.69 2.60 -14.79
N ILE A 194 -10.63 3.41 -14.88
CA ILE A 194 -9.38 3.25 -14.11
C ILE A 194 -9.40 4.12 -12.86
N TYR A 195 -9.93 5.34 -12.98
CA TYR A 195 -10.06 6.27 -11.85
C TYR A 195 -11.28 7.18 -12.03
N GLY A 196 -11.96 7.50 -10.93
CA GLY A 196 -13.08 8.45 -10.96
C GLY A 196 -13.40 9.14 -9.64
N GLY A 197 -12.60 8.94 -8.58
CA GLY A 197 -12.79 9.61 -7.29
C GLY A 197 -14.14 9.36 -6.60
N VAL A 198 -14.92 8.37 -7.03
CA VAL A 198 -16.35 8.20 -6.68
C VAL A 198 -16.56 7.91 -5.18
N LEU A 199 -15.55 7.39 -4.50
CA LEU A 199 -15.59 7.01 -3.08
C LEU A 199 -14.91 8.03 -2.15
N ALA A 200 -14.66 9.24 -2.63
CA ALA A 200 -14.01 10.28 -1.84
C ALA A 200 -14.85 10.71 -0.62
N PRO A 201 -14.26 10.73 0.60
CA PRO A 201 -14.90 11.32 1.76
C PRO A 201 -15.25 12.78 1.49
N GLN A 202 -16.37 13.24 2.05
CA GLN A 202 -16.86 14.59 1.83
C GLN A 202 -15.82 15.66 2.22
N GLU A 203 -15.10 15.42 3.32
CA GLU A 203 -14.05 16.31 3.82
C GLU A 203 -12.92 16.46 2.79
N VAL A 204 -12.47 15.35 2.20
CA VAL A 204 -11.42 15.33 1.17
C VAL A 204 -11.86 16.09 -0.08
N VAL A 205 -13.11 15.89 -0.51
CA VAL A 205 -13.68 16.58 -1.68
C VAL A 205 -13.75 18.09 -1.43
N GLN A 206 -14.16 18.51 -0.22
CA GLN A 206 -14.31 19.92 0.14
C GLN A 206 -12.96 20.65 0.29
N GLU A 207 -11.98 20.01 0.91
CA GLU A 207 -10.68 20.65 1.18
C GLU A 207 -9.80 20.76 -0.07
N ARG A 208 -9.70 19.67 -0.86
CA ARG A 208 -8.71 19.58 -1.94
C ARG A 208 -9.22 18.91 -3.22
N GLY A 209 -10.47 18.49 -3.26
CA GLY A 209 -11.05 17.78 -4.40
C GLY A 209 -10.41 16.42 -4.68
N VAL A 210 -10.89 15.74 -5.72
CA VAL A 210 -10.42 14.40 -6.10
C VAL A 210 -9.22 14.41 -7.04
N VAL A 211 -8.94 15.52 -7.74
CA VAL A 211 -7.70 15.71 -8.51
C VAL A 211 -7.19 17.15 -8.36
N GLY A 212 -5.92 17.37 -8.71
CA GLY A 212 -5.36 18.70 -8.96
C GLY A 212 -5.37 19.02 -10.46
N TYR A 213 -5.39 20.32 -10.81
CA TYR A 213 -5.28 20.79 -12.19
C TYR A 213 -4.21 21.86 -12.31
N GLY A 214 -3.42 21.81 -13.38
CA GLY A 214 -2.44 22.84 -13.74
C GLY A 214 -2.14 22.85 -15.24
N SER A 215 -1.47 23.88 -15.72
CA SER A 215 -0.89 23.91 -17.08
C SER A 215 0.55 23.34 -17.09
N GLU A 216 1.15 23.24 -15.91
CA GLU A 216 2.49 22.73 -15.66
C GLU A 216 2.57 22.15 -14.23
N LEU A 217 3.63 21.40 -13.92
CA LEU A 217 3.87 20.82 -12.60
C LEU A 217 4.59 21.84 -11.71
N THR A 218 3.85 22.74 -11.08
CA THR A 218 4.41 23.68 -10.11
C THR A 218 4.72 22.98 -8.77
N PRO A 219 5.64 23.51 -7.95
CA PRO A 219 5.90 22.99 -6.61
C PRO A 219 4.64 22.85 -5.74
N GLU A 220 3.72 23.80 -5.84
CA GLU A 220 2.44 23.78 -5.11
C GLU A 220 1.54 22.64 -5.58
N LEU A 221 1.51 22.37 -6.89
CA LEU A 221 0.71 21.29 -7.44
C LEU A 221 1.29 19.92 -7.05
N LEU A 222 2.62 19.80 -7.01
CA LEU A 222 3.33 18.59 -6.59
C LEU A 222 3.10 18.23 -5.11
N GLN A 223 2.75 19.18 -4.24
CA GLN A 223 2.36 18.90 -2.85
C GLN A 223 1.20 17.89 -2.77
N ARG A 224 0.33 17.83 -3.79
CA ARG A 224 -0.75 16.84 -3.85
C ARG A 224 -0.23 15.39 -3.85
N LEU A 225 0.97 15.17 -4.37
CA LEU A 225 1.56 13.85 -4.50
C LEU A 225 2.48 13.49 -3.34
N GLN A 226 2.74 14.42 -2.42
CA GLN A 226 3.56 14.16 -1.23
C GLN A 226 2.92 13.11 -0.33
N ILE A 227 3.76 12.40 0.43
CA ILE A 227 3.30 11.35 1.33
C ILE A 227 3.09 11.82 2.74
N SER A 228 3.95 12.71 3.19
CA SER A 228 3.85 13.39 4.46
C SER A 228 4.18 14.86 4.25
N PRO A 229 3.60 15.80 5.01
CA PRO A 229 4.04 17.20 5.03
C PRO A 229 5.53 17.37 5.33
N ASP A 230 6.11 16.42 6.07
CA ASP A 230 7.51 16.44 6.51
C ASP A 230 8.45 15.70 5.55
N ASP A 231 7.92 15.05 4.50
CA ASP A 231 8.69 14.34 3.48
C ASP A 231 8.55 15.02 2.11
N PRO A 232 9.61 15.68 1.61
CA PRO A 232 9.57 16.36 0.31
C PRO A 232 9.58 15.39 -0.88
N TYR A 233 9.73 14.08 -0.67
CA TYR A 233 9.82 13.10 -1.75
C TYR A 233 8.53 13.04 -2.58
N VAL A 234 8.68 13.28 -3.88
CA VAL A 234 7.62 13.20 -4.88
C VAL A 234 8.17 12.50 -6.11
N ASN A 235 7.49 11.44 -6.54
CA ASN A 235 7.83 10.69 -7.74
C ASN A 235 6.55 10.34 -8.52
N PRO A 236 6.07 11.22 -9.42
CA PRO A 236 4.86 10.97 -10.18
C PRO A 236 5.07 9.93 -11.27
N LEU A 237 4.09 9.03 -11.46
CA LEU A 237 3.92 8.35 -12.73
C LEU A 237 3.33 9.35 -13.71
N ILE A 238 4.10 9.74 -14.72
CA ILE A 238 3.63 10.65 -15.78
C ILE A 238 3.17 9.82 -16.98
N ILE A 239 1.92 10.02 -17.39
CA ILE A 239 1.32 9.39 -18.55
C ILE A 239 0.73 10.43 -19.50
N LYS A 240 0.44 10.02 -20.73
CA LYS A 240 -0.16 10.89 -21.73
C LYS A 240 -1.58 10.42 -22.07
N ALA A 241 -2.56 11.31 -21.96
CA ALA A 241 -3.90 11.01 -22.42
C ALA A 241 -3.91 10.87 -23.95
N ILE A 242 -4.73 9.96 -24.48
CA ILE A 242 -4.87 9.72 -25.92
C ILE A 242 -6.20 10.25 -26.49
N GLY A 243 -7.14 10.64 -25.63
CA GLY A 243 -8.42 11.17 -26.05
C GLY A 243 -9.22 11.80 -24.91
N VAL A 244 -10.20 12.61 -25.28
CA VAL A 244 -11.18 13.20 -24.34
C VAL A 244 -12.31 12.21 -24.15
N ALA A 245 -12.69 11.97 -22.90
CA ALA A 245 -13.87 11.20 -22.55
C ALA A 245 -15.03 12.13 -22.15
N ASP A 246 -16.24 11.60 -22.24
CA ASP A 246 -17.51 12.22 -21.86
C ASP A 246 -17.88 13.54 -22.60
N ALA A 247 -19.17 13.88 -22.57
CA ALA A 247 -19.69 15.08 -23.24
C ALA A 247 -19.28 16.39 -22.53
N ALA A 248 -18.99 16.31 -21.23
CA ALA A 248 -18.53 17.45 -20.44
C ALA A 248 -17.04 17.77 -20.69
N LYS A 249 -16.34 16.87 -21.38
CA LYS A 249 -14.90 16.89 -21.65
C LYS A 249 -14.06 16.88 -20.38
N THR A 250 -14.54 16.23 -19.32
CA THR A 250 -13.86 16.21 -18.01
C THR A 250 -13.04 14.96 -17.75
N GLY A 251 -13.22 13.93 -18.59
CA GLY A 251 -12.47 12.69 -18.52
C GLY A 251 -11.48 12.52 -19.67
N VAL A 252 -10.65 11.50 -19.56
CA VAL A 252 -9.67 11.12 -20.58
C VAL A 252 -9.69 9.62 -20.84
N TYR A 253 -9.28 9.26 -22.05
CA TYR A 253 -8.80 7.91 -22.38
C TYR A 253 -7.28 7.87 -22.33
N ILE A 254 -6.72 6.74 -21.89
CA ILE A 254 -5.28 6.46 -21.83
C ILE A 254 -4.96 5.19 -22.61
N SER A 255 -3.72 5.04 -23.09
CA SER A 255 -3.31 3.86 -23.86
C SER A 255 -3.38 2.57 -23.03
N ALA A 256 -3.45 1.42 -23.70
CA ALA A 256 -3.33 0.12 -23.04
C ALA A 256 -2.03 -0.01 -22.23
N GLU A 257 -0.91 0.50 -22.76
CA GLU A 257 0.39 0.52 -22.09
C GLU A 257 0.36 1.35 -20.80
N ASP A 258 -0.15 2.58 -20.86
CA ASP A 258 -0.24 3.44 -19.67
C ASP A 258 -1.26 2.91 -18.65
N THR A 259 -2.30 2.22 -19.14
CA THR A 259 -3.24 1.49 -18.27
C THR A 259 -2.49 0.43 -17.47
N GLU A 260 -1.69 -0.40 -18.13
CA GLU A 260 -0.90 -1.43 -17.47
C GLU A 260 0.14 -0.83 -16.50
N ARG A 261 0.86 0.22 -16.92
CA ARG A 261 1.81 0.94 -16.05
C ARG A 261 1.14 1.48 -14.79
N ILE A 262 -0.06 2.05 -14.89
CA ILE A 262 -0.83 2.52 -13.73
C ILE A 262 -1.22 1.34 -12.83
N LEU A 263 -1.74 0.26 -13.40
CA LEU A 263 -2.14 -0.91 -12.61
C LEU A 263 -0.95 -1.55 -11.88
N GLN A 264 0.19 -1.65 -12.56
CA GLN A 264 1.45 -2.14 -11.97
C GLN A 264 1.95 -1.18 -10.87
N ALA A 265 1.88 0.13 -11.09
CA ALA A 265 2.26 1.12 -10.10
C ALA A 265 1.34 1.09 -8.86
N MET A 266 0.02 0.97 -9.06
CA MET A 266 -0.97 0.84 -8.00
C MET A 266 -0.82 -0.45 -7.21
N ALA A 267 -0.36 -1.54 -7.85
CA ALA A 267 -0.06 -2.78 -7.15
C ALA A 267 1.11 -2.65 -6.17
N ARG A 268 2.03 -1.69 -6.41
CA ARG A 268 3.14 -1.36 -5.50
C ARG A 268 2.74 -0.33 -4.45
N TYR A 269 2.06 0.73 -4.86
CA TYR A 269 1.60 1.79 -3.98
C TYR A 269 0.29 2.41 -4.50
N ASP A 270 -0.80 2.25 -3.76
CA ASP A 270 -2.12 2.77 -4.15
C ASP A 270 -2.24 4.28 -3.86
N PHE A 271 -1.69 5.07 -4.77
CA PHE A 271 -1.83 6.52 -4.74
C PHE A 271 -3.26 7.01 -5.05
N PHE A 272 -4.16 6.17 -5.57
CA PHE A 272 -5.57 6.54 -5.80
C PHE A 272 -6.37 6.59 -4.52
N ALA A 273 -6.06 5.75 -3.52
CA ALA A 273 -6.67 5.82 -2.19
C ALA A 273 -6.53 7.20 -1.53
N ARG A 274 -5.47 7.94 -1.90
CA ARG A 274 -5.18 9.29 -1.41
C ARG A 274 -5.60 10.39 -2.36
N TYR A 275 -6.25 10.06 -3.48
CA TYR A 275 -6.65 11.02 -4.52
C TYR A 275 -5.44 11.79 -5.08
N ALA A 276 -4.24 11.18 -5.09
CA ALA A 276 -2.99 11.80 -5.53
C ALA A 276 -2.87 11.74 -7.07
N VAL A 277 -3.75 12.49 -7.73
CA VAL A 277 -3.86 12.57 -9.19
C VAL A 277 -3.86 14.03 -9.63
N ILE A 278 -3.07 14.35 -10.66
CA ILE A 278 -2.99 15.67 -11.27
C ILE A 278 -3.32 15.55 -12.76
N PHE A 279 -4.12 16.47 -13.26
CA PHE A 279 -4.37 16.67 -14.69
C PHE A 279 -3.64 17.92 -15.17
N LEU A 280 -2.81 17.76 -16.19
CA LEU A 280 -2.26 18.89 -16.93
C LEU A 280 -3.19 19.23 -18.09
N VAL A 281 -3.74 20.44 -18.11
CA VAL A 281 -4.71 20.94 -19.09
C VAL A 281 -4.39 22.39 -19.48
N ASN A 282 -4.88 22.83 -20.65
CA ASN A 282 -4.72 24.21 -21.13
C ASN A 282 -5.82 25.15 -20.61
#